data_AF-A0A952ZIF1-F1
#
_entry.id   AF-A0A952ZIF1-F1
#
_cell.length_a   1.000
_cell.length_b   1.000
_cell.length_c   1.000
_cell.angle_alpha   90.00
_cell.angle_beta   90.00
_cell.angle_gamma   90.00
#
_symmetry.space_group_name_H-M   'P 1'
#
loop_
_entity.id
_entity.type
_entity.pdbx_description
1 polymer ?
#
loop_
_entity_poly.entity_id
_entity_poly.type
_entity_poly.pdbx_seq_one_letter_code
_entity_poly.pdbx_strand_id
1 'polypeptide(L)'
;MSALEIIVQAEAEGGMWTLYGRRGHGDWQFQADLDDHTVTPLLGKPVHKAGGMLGDWEAALAAYDHEAWFRFKPVLVHAEFRDRIWHAFTLRDERYGGGAENAWRSACAA
;
A
#
# COMPACT_ATOMS: atom_id res chain seq x y z
N MET A 1 -19.90 8.17 10.50
CA MET A 1 -18.74 7.30 10.24
C MET A 1 -17.88 8.03 9.21
N SER A 2 -16.59 8.23 9.50
CA SER A 2 -15.61 8.78 8.53
C SER A 2 -15.48 7.87 7.31
N ALA A 3 -15.25 8.45 6.14
CA ALA A 3 -14.99 7.71 4.90
C ALA A 3 -13.58 7.11 4.92
N LEU A 4 -13.35 6.10 4.06
CA LEU A 4 -12.00 5.60 3.80
C LEU A 4 -11.24 6.61 2.93
N GLU A 5 -10.00 6.84 3.30
CA GLU A 5 -9.03 7.69 2.60
C GLU A 5 -7.93 6.79 2.05
N ILE A 6 -7.45 7.05 0.84
CA ILE A 6 -6.30 6.33 0.28
C ILE A 6 -5.04 6.88 0.94
N ILE A 7 -4.33 6.03 1.68
CA ILE A 7 -3.05 6.36 2.31
C ILE A 7 -1.91 6.14 1.34
N VAL A 8 -1.91 4.99 0.66
CA VAL A 8 -0.97 4.73 -0.44
C VAL A 8 -1.64 3.85 -1.47
N GLN A 9 -1.33 4.09 -2.73
CA GLN A 9 -1.72 3.26 -3.84
C GLN A 9 -0.50 3.01 -4.72
N ALA A 10 -0.28 1.75 -5.12
CA ALA A 10 0.85 1.34 -5.96
C ALA A 10 0.45 0.26 -6.96
N GLU A 11 1.01 0.34 -8.17
CA GLU A 11 0.73 -0.61 -9.26
C GLU A 11 1.37 -1.96 -8.94
N ALA A 12 0.52 -2.96 -8.75
CA ALA A 12 0.88 -4.38 -8.67
C ALA A 12 0.64 -5.03 -10.04
N GLU A 13 1.22 -6.19 -10.33
CA GLU A 13 1.17 -6.85 -11.65
C GLU A 13 -0.26 -6.90 -12.26
N GLY A 14 -0.54 -5.96 -13.17
CA GLY A 14 -1.83 -5.83 -13.85
C GLY A 14 -2.96 -5.19 -13.02
N GLY A 15 -2.75 -4.87 -11.75
CA GLY A 15 -3.75 -4.30 -10.85
C GLY A 15 -3.18 -3.31 -9.85
N MET A 16 -3.69 -3.32 -8.62
CA MET A 16 -3.40 -2.25 -7.65
C MET A 16 -3.34 -2.76 -6.22
N TRP A 17 -2.27 -2.39 -5.51
CA TRP A 17 -2.23 -2.47 -4.06
C TRP A 17 -2.65 -1.12 -3.48
N THR A 18 -3.62 -1.11 -2.58
CA THR A 18 -4.11 0.12 -1.94
C THR A 18 -4.18 -0.07 -0.43
N LEU A 19 -3.50 0.80 0.31
CA LEU A 19 -3.69 0.95 1.75
C LEU A 19 -4.67 2.10 2.00
N TYR A 20 -5.80 1.77 2.58
CA TYR A 20 -6.80 2.70 3.08
C TYR A 20 -6.58 3.02 4.55
N GLY A 21 -7.00 4.22 4.92
CA GLY A 21 -7.01 4.72 6.27
C GLY A 21 -8.38 5.29 6.59
N ARG A 22 -8.81 5.16 7.84
CA ARG A 22 -10.02 5.79 8.35
C ARG A 22 -9.73 6.42 9.70
N ARG A 23 -10.01 7.72 9.83
CA ARG A 23 -9.92 8.43 11.11
C ARG A 23 -11.06 8.02 12.04
N GLY A 24 -10.74 7.36 13.15
CA GLY A 24 -11.65 7.05 14.25
C GLY A 24 -11.70 8.18 15.30
N HIS A 25 -12.12 7.85 16.53
CA HIS A 25 -12.16 8.76 17.69
C HIS A 25 -10.76 9.10 18.23
N GLY A 26 -9.87 9.62 17.37
CA GLY A 26 -8.49 9.98 17.70
C GLY A 26 -7.43 9.11 17.02
N ASP A 27 -7.79 7.88 16.64
CA ASP A 27 -6.84 6.90 16.07
C ASP A 27 -7.17 6.55 14.62
N TRP A 28 -6.13 6.23 13.84
CA TRP A 28 -6.28 5.71 12.50
C TRP A 28 -6.53 4.20 12.51
N GLN A 29 -7.47 3.75 11.70
CA GLN A 29 -7.61 2.34 11.32
C GLN A 29 -7.19 2.18 9.87
N PHE A 30 -6.59 1.04 9.54
CA PHE A 30 -6.00 0.78 8.25
C PHE A 30 -6.55 -0.51 7.65
N GLN A 31 -6.72 -0.52 6.34
CA GLN A 31 -7.08 -1.71 5.59
C GLN A 31 -6.27 -1.68 4.32
N ALA A 32 -5.56 -2.75 4.01
CA ALA A 32 -4.91 -2.89 2.72
C ALA A 32 -5.69 -3.88 1.87
N ASP A 33 -5.80 -3.57 0.58
CA ASP A 33 -6.42 -4.39 -0.43
C ASP A 33 -5.44 -4.59 -1.59
N LEU A 34 -5.52 -5.73 -2.25
CA LEU A 34 -4.79 -6.03 -3.48
C LEU A 34 -5.76 -6.52 -4.54
N ASP A 35 -5.85 -5.77 -5.63
CA ASP A 35 -6.47 -6.19 -6.87
C ASP A 35 -5.39 -6.77 -7.78
N ASP A 36 -5.42 -8.08 -8.02
CA ASP A 36 -4.51 -8.78 -8.92
C ASP A 36 -5.26 -9.20 -10.18
N HIS A 37 -4.81 -8.69 -11.32
CA HIS A 37 -5.44 -8.97 -12.61
C HIS A 37 -4.67 -10.02 -13.43
N THR A 38 -3.54 -10.53 -12.94
CA THR A 38 -2.65 -11.47 -13.66
C THR A 38 -3.41 -12.70 -14.16
N VAL A 39 -4.33 -13.20 -13.35
CA VAL A 39 -5.15 -14.39 -13.67
C VAL A 39 -6.47 -14.05 -14.36
N THR A 40 -6.78 -12.78 -14.62
CA THR A 40 -8.02 -12.37 -15.30
C THR A 40 -8.21 -13.06 -16.65
N PRO A 41 -7.18 -13.20 -17.52
CA PRO A 41 -7.33 -13.94 -18.77
C PRO A 41 -7.73 -15.41 -18.58
N LEU A 42 -7.44 -16.00 -17.42
CA LEU A 42 -7.74 -17.40 -17.09
C LEU A 42 -9.08 -17.56 -16.34
N LEU A 43 -9.38 -16.66 -15.41
CA LEU A 43 -10.55 -16.73 -14.53
C LEU A 43 -11.73 -15.89 -15.01
N GLY A 44 -11.54 -15.03 -16.01
CA GLY A 44 -12.52 -14.07 -16.49
C GLY A 44 -12.84 -12.93 -15.51
N LYS A 45 -12.13 -12.85 -14.38
CA LYS A 45 -12.29 -11.82 -13.35
C LYS A 45 -10.99 -11.60 -12.57
N PRO A 46 -10.78 -10.41 -12.01
CA PRO A 46 -9.65 -10.14 -11.12
C PRO A 46 -9.80 -10.89 -9.78
N VAL A 47 -8.67 -11.09 -9.11
CA VAL A 47 -8.62 -11.59 -7.74
C VAL A 47 -8.49 -10.39 -6.82
N HIS A 48 -9.50 -10.20 -5.97
CA HIS A 48 -9.49 -9.17 -4.94
C HIS A 48 -9.13 -9.82 -3.59
N LYS A 49 -8.05 -9.36 -2.97
CA LYS A 49 -7.64 -9.75 -1.61
C LYS A 49 -7.80 -8.53 -0.69
N ALA A 50 -8.93 -8.45 -0.01
CA ALA A 50 -9.15 -7.45 1.04
C ALA A 50 -8.63 -7.93 2.40
N GLY A 51 -7.89 -7.07 3.09
CA GLY A 51 -7.52 -7.26 4.48
C GLY A 51 -8.66 -6.88 5.44
N GLY A 52 -8.54 -7.33 6.70
CA GLY A 52 -9.36 -6.79 7.78
C GLY A 52 -8.90 -5.38 8.19
N MET A 53 -9.77 -4.64 8.88
CA MET A 53 -9.38 -3.38 9.52
C MET A 53 -8.41 -3.63 10.68
N LEU A 54 -7.26 -2.98 10.64
CA LEU A 54 -6.19 -3.05 11.62
C LEU A 54 -6.06 -1.69 12.32
N GLY A 55 -5.95 -1.69 13.65
CA GLY A 55 -5.77 -0.46 14.44
C GLY A 55 -4.33 0.03 14.50
N ASP A 56 -3.40 -0.69 13.87
CA ASP A 56 -1.97 -0.43 13.95
C ASP A 56 -1.35 -0.30 12.55
N TRP A 57 -0.52 0.72 12.39
CA TRP A 57 0.14 1.05 11.13
C TRP A 57 1.17 0.01 10.71
N GLU A 58 1.98 -0.46 11.65
CA GLU A 58 3.05 -1.40 11.38
C GLU A 58 2.46 -2.74 10.96
N ALA A 59 1.42 -3.17 11.66
CA ALA A 59 0.64 -4.36 11.31
C ALA A 59 0.02 -4.25 9.92
N ALA A 60 -0.53 -3.09 9.54
CA ALA A 60 -1.17 -2.89 8.25
C ALA A 60 -0.19 -2.99 7.07
N LEU A 61 1.01 -2.42 7.20
CA LEU A 61 2.05 -2.57 6.20
C LEU A 61 2.66 -3.98 6.19
N ALA A 62 2.94 -4.54 7.38
CA ALA A 62 3.53 -5.87 7.49
C ALA A 62 2.62 -6.97 6.93
N ALA A 63 1.29 -6.80 7.01
CA ALA A 63 0.32 -7.71 6.42
C ALA A 63 0.56 -7.94 4.91
N TYR A 64 1.15 -6.98 4.20
CA TYR A 64 1.41 -7.05 2.76
C TYR A 64 2.89 -7.15 2.39
N ASP A 65 3.79 -7.35 3.37
CA ASP A 65 5.22 -7.54 3.08
C ASP A 65 5.49 -8.80 2.25
N HIS A 66 4.63 -9.82 2.37
CA HIS A 66 4.69 -11.03 1.56
C HIS A 66 4.42 -10.79 0.06
N GLU A 67 3.67 -9.74 -0.27
CA GLU A 67 3.44 -9.29 -1.65
C GLU A 67 4.53 -8.33 -2.15
N ALA A 68 5.54 -8.03 -1.31
CA ALA A 68 6.66 -7.15 -1.61
C ALA A 68 6.24 -5.76 -2.15
N TRP A 69 5.22 -5.15 -1.54
CA TRP A 69 4.63 -3.87 -1.99
C TRP A 69 5.64 -2.74 -2.24
N PHE A 70 6.76 -2.74 -1.53
CA PHE A 70 7.85 -1.77 -1.68
C PHE A 70 8.53 -1.82 -3.07
N ARG A 71 8.29 -2.89 -3.83
CA ARG A 71 8.74 -3.06 -5.23
C ARG A 71 7.74 -2.50 -6.23
N PHE A 72 6.50 -2.26 -5.81
CA PHE A 72 5.47 -1.69 -6.68
C PHE A 72 5.76 -0.23 -6.96
N LYS A 73 5.25 0.25 -8.09
CA LYS A 73 5.38 1.65 -8.48
C LYS A 73 4.30 2.47 -7.79
N PRO A 74 4.64 3.43 -6.91
CA PRO A 74 3.64 4.24 -6.24
C PRO A 74 2.92 5.16 -7.23
N VAL A 75 1.60 5.28 -7.05
CA VAL A 75 0.70 6.15 -7.81
C VAL A 75 0.29 7.35 -6.96
N LEU A 76 -0.02 7.10 -5.68
CA LEU A 76 -0.50 8.11 -4.75
C LEU A 76 0.03 7.82 -3.36
N VAL A 77 0.46 8.87 -2.65
CA VAL A 77 0.79 8.81 -1.22
C VAL A 77 0.11 9.99 -0.52
N HIS A 78 -0.65 9.70 0.53
CA HIS A 78 -1.34 10.68 1.34
C HIS A 78 -0.35 11.60 2.06
N ALA A 79 -0.61 12.91 2.05
CA ALA A 79 0.32 13.92 2.54
C ALA A 79 0.81 13.68 3.98
N GLU A 80 -0.10 13.35 4.90
CA GLU A 80 0.21 13.06 6.32
C GLU A 80 1.06 11.80 6.52
N PHE A 81 1.10 10.90 5.55
CA PHE A 81 1.79 9.63 5.65
C PHE A 81 3.07 9.55 4.83
N ARG A 82 3.44 10.62 4.10
CA ARG A 82 4.63 10.65 3.24
C ARG A 82 5.90 10.21 3.97
N ASP A 83 6.19 10.81 5.12
CA ASP A 83 7.38 10.48 5.90
C ASP A 83 7.34 9.03 6.42
N ARG A 84 6.15 8.58 6.85
CA ARG A 84 5.96 7.21 7.39
C ARG A 84 6.10 6.15 6.30
N ILE A 85 5.53 6.40 5.12
CA ILE A 85 5.63 5.53 3.95
C ILE A 85 7.06 5.51 3.43
N TRP A 86 7.71 6.67 3.31
CA TRP A 86 9.09 6.77 2.87
C TRP A 86 10.02 5.98 3.80
N HIS A 87 9.90 6.18 5.11
CA HIS A 87 10.66 5.42 6.09
C HIS A 87 10.41 3.91 5.97
N ALA A 88 9.15 3.50 5.87
CA ALA A 88 8.77 2.09 5.72
C ALA A 88 9.31 1.46 4.42
N PHE A 89 9.32 2.22 3.33
CA PHE A 89 9.92 1.83 2.05
C PHE A 89 11.43 1.66 2.19
N THR A 90 12.15 2.67 2.71
CA THR A 90 13.62 2.64 2.83
C THR A 90 14.10 1.44 3.64
N LEU A 91 13.45 1.15 4.78
CA LEU A 91 13.79 -0.02 5.59
C LEU A 91 13.68 -1.35 4.83
N ARG A 92 12.71 -1.45 3.91
CA ARG A 92 12.49 -2.67 3.11
C ARG A 92 13.42 -2.73 1.92
N ASP A 93 13.65 -1.60 1.25
CA ASP A 93 14.57 -1.51 0.11
C ASP A 93 16.01 -1.80 0.55
N GLU A 94 16.47 -1.25 1.68
CA GLU A 94 17.78 -1.56 2.25
C GLU A 94 17.94 -3.04 2.61
N ARG A 95 16.86 -3.68 3.09
CA ARG A 95 16.89 -5.06 3.55
C ARG A 95 16.78 -6.08 2.43
N TYR A 96 15.96 -5.81 1.42
CA TYR A 96 15.55 -6.80 0.42
C TYR A 96 15.89 -6.41 -1.02
N GLY A 97 16.23 -5.15 -1.28
CA GLY A 97 16.34 -4.57 -2.61
C GLY A 97 14.99 -4.50 -3.35
N GLY A 98 14.68 -3.36 -3.95
CA GLY A 98 13.38 -3.13 -4.58
C GLY A 98 13.35 -2.28 -5.84
N GLY A 99 14.42 -1.57 -6.20
CA GLY A 99 14.57 -0.93 -7.52
C GLY A 99 13.57 0.21 -7.83
N ALA A 100 12.64 0.52 -6.92
CA ALA A 100 11.60 1.52 -7.09
C ALA A 100 11.90 2.84 -6.35
N GLU A 101 13.13 3.01 -5.82
CA GLU A 101 13.51 4.14 -4.94
C GLU A 101 13.16 5.51 -5.52
N ASN A 102 13.52 5.78 -6.79
CA ASN A 102 13.23 7.08 -7.41
C ASN A 102 11.72 7.36 -7.50
N ALA A 103 10.90 6.32 -7.76
CA ALA A 103 9.46 6.47 -7.82
C ALA A 103 8.87 6.76 -6.43
N TRP A 104 9.30 6.02 -5.40
CA TRP A 104 8.92 6.25 -4.00
C TRP A 104 9.36 7.60 -3.49
N ARG A 105 10.58 8.04 -3.82
CA ARG A 105 11.09 9.35 -3.42
C ARG A 105 10.23 10.46 -4.02
N SER A 106 9.91 10.36 -5.31
CA SER A 106 9.06 11.35 -5.98
C SER A 106 7.65 11.37 -5.42
N ALA A 107 7.05 10.22 -5.14
CA ALA A 107 5.69 10.14 -4.61
C ALA A 107 5.58 10.68 -3.17
N CYS A 108 6.64 10.50 -2.36
CA CYS A 108 6.69 10.99 -0.98
C CYS A 108 7.16 12.45 -0.86
N ALA A 109 7.75 13.04 -1.91
CA ALA A 109 8.22 14.43 -1.92
C ALA A 109 7.26 15.45 -2.55
N ALA A 110 6.19 14.97 -3.21
CA ALA A 110 5.06 15.81 -3.65
C ALA A 110 4.34 16.44 -2.44
#